data_AF-A0A936JU79-F1
#
_entry.id   AF-A0A936JU79-F1
#
_cell.length_a   1.000
_cell.length_b   1.000
_cell.length_c   1.000
_cell.angle_alpha   90.00
_cell.angle_beta   90.00
_cell.angle_gamma   90.00
#
_symmetry.space_group_name_H-M   'P 1'
#
loop_
_entity.id
_entity.type
_entity.pdbx_description
1 polymer ?
#
loop_
_entity_poly.entity_id
_entity_poly.type
_entity_poly.pdbx_seq_one_letter_code
_entity_poly.pdbx_strand_id
1 'polypeptide(L)'
;MHKMPYAWSAVRQGMIGPALRGIWGAGRMGEMLLQTYKRLHGEATTLFRVVEATFSLAAIGLRHSRLAAEAEKTLISPLPRSVGGEMYQKILDHIAKEVSLTFRVTREEPDFMDPVHLKVGGKLAVQLAACAKPGSRFKFTNEDDVLVDLAYALPCNIAHEFAGEWKNFQLMTVVLPWLATAEAEQLYLPAEYLSEVQYAYEIDDVMPLLRAFRDIEAHAPGPTRSTPKGSARNAPCPCGSGVKYKRCCALKTAAVEKDEDDDEEPCAALAAESPKETMDGA
;
A
#
# COMPACT_ATOMS: atom_id res chain seq x y z
N MET A 1 7.69 20.18 -9.98
CA MET A 1 7.67 19.71 -8.58
C MET A 1 6.48 18.75 -8.46
N HIS A 2 6.72 17.44 -8.40
CA HIS A 2 5.62 16.48 -8.20
C HIS A 2 5.00 16.77 -6.83
N LYS A 3 3.71 17.14 -6.79
CA LYS A 3 3.01 17.31 -5.52
C LYS A 3 2.93 15.93 -4.88
N MET A 4 3.64 15.73 -3.76
CA MET A 4 3.50 14.50 -2.99
C MET A 4 2.03 14.36 -2.58
N PRO A 5 1.45 13.16 -2.66
CA PRO A 5 0.10 12.93 -2.18
C PRO A 5 0.00 13.24 -0.68
N TYR A 6 -1.18 13.68 -0.24
CA TYR A 6 -1.38 14.15 1.13
C TYR A 6 -1.08 13.08 2.18
N ALA A 7 -1.59 11.86 1.99
CA ALA A 7 -1.41 10.75 2.92
C ALA A 7 -0.02 10.08 2.84
N TRP A 8 0.80 10.41 1.84
CA TRP A 8 2.00 9.61 1.50
C TRP A 8 2.99 9.54 2.65
N SER A 9 3.25 10.66 3.33
CA SER A 9 4.18 10.70 4.46
C SER A 9 3.74 9.82 5.62
N ALA A 10 2.45 9.53 5.74
CA ALA A 10 1.89 8.69 6.79
C ALA A 10 1.81 7.22 6.37
N VAL A 11 1.26 6.93 5.18
CA VAL A 11 1.09 5.55 4.69
C VAL A 11 2.44 4.88 4.43
N ARG A 12 3.43 5.61 3.90
CA ARG A 12 4.75 5.05 3.61
C ARG A 12 5.54 4.61 4.86
N GLN A 13 5.04 4.90 6.06
CA GLN A 13 5.64 4.44 7.32
C GLN A 13 5.23 3.00 7.65
N GLY A 14 4.32 2.39 6.87
CA GLY A 14 3.97 0.97 7.00
C GLY A 14 3.23 0.62 8.29
N MET A 15 2.95 1.62 9.14
CA MET A 15 2.23 1.48 10.40
C MET A 15 0.75 1.86 10.23
N ILE A 16 -0.12 1.07 10.85
CA ILE A 16 -1.59 1.22 10.78
C ILE A 16 -2.02 2.60 11.29
N GLY A 17 -1.64 2.98 12.51
CA GLY A 17 -2.10 4.22 13.15
C GLY A 17 -1.83 5.48 12.31
N PRO A 18 -0.56 5.75 11.93
CA PRO A 18 -0.23 6.86 11.03
C PRO A 18 -0.96 6.77 9.67
N ALA A 19 -1.00 5.59 9.05
CA ALA A 19 -1.68 5.41 7.77
C ALA A 19 -3.16 5.80 7.84
N LEU A 20 -3.89 5.31 8.86
CA LEU A 20 -5.31 5.64 9.07
C LEU A 20 -5.53 7.14 9.24
N ARG A 21 -4.66 7.85 9.98
CA ARG A 21 -4.77 9.32 10.12
C ARG A 21 -4.51 10.06 8.80
N GLY A 22 -3.56 9.58 8.00
CA GLY A 22 -3.31 10.10 6.66
C GLY A 22 -4.50 9.91 5.72
N ILE A 23 -5.10 8.72 5.75
CA ILE A 23 -6.31 8.35 5.00
C ILE A 23 -7.50 9.20 5.44
N TRP A 24 -7.72 9.36 6.74
CA TRP A 24 -8.75 10.25 7.30
C TRP A 24 -8.60 11.67 6.77
N GLY A 25 -7.38 12.21 6.80
CA GLY A 25 -7.12 13.57 6.33
C GLY A 25 -7.38 13.70 4.82
N ALA A 26 -7.05 12.69 4.02
CA ALA A 26 -7.43 12.66 2.61
C ALA A 26 -8.95 12.67 2.42
N GLY A 27 -9.67 11.84 3.19
CA GLY A 27 -11.13 11.82 3.26
C GLY A 27 -11.71 13.20 3.59
N ARG A 28 -11.16 13.89 4.59
CA ARG A 28 -11.62 15.22 5.03
C ARG A 28 -11.51 16.28 3.94
N MET A 29 -10.47 16.21 3.10
CA MET A 29 -10.23 17.15 2.01
C MET A 29 -11.13 16.93 0.78
N GLY A 30 -11.69 15.72 0.64
CA GLY A 30 -12.73 15.41 -0.35
C GLY A 30 -12.33 15.71 -1.79
N GLU A 31 -13.13 16.55 -2.46
CA GLU A 31 -12.99 16.89 -3.88
C GLU A 31 -11.61 17.43 -4.25
N MET A 32 -10.98 18.18 -3.35
CA MET A 32 -9.65 18.77 -3.58
C MET A 32 -8.60 17.70 -3.92
N LEU A 33 -8.74 16.50 -3.36
CA LEU A 33 -7.80 15.40 -3.54
C LEU A 33 -8.33 14.27 -4.43
N LEU A 34 -9.60 14.27 -4.81
CA LEU A 34 -10.21 13.19 -5.58
C LEU A 34 -9.44 12.86 -6.86
N GLN A 35 -9.19 13.86 -7.73
CA GLN A 35 -8.45 13.62 -8.98
C GLN A 35 -7.00 13.18 -8.73
N THR A 36 -6.39 13.62 -7.62
CA THR A 36 -5.05 13.19 -7.24
C THR A 36 -5.05 11.69 -6.92
N TYR A 37 -5.98 11.23 -6.09
CA TYR A 37 -6.07 9.82 -5.72
C TYR A 37 -6.56 8.91 -6.85
N LYS A 38 -7.38 9.42 -7.78
CA LYS A 38 -7.73 8.68 -9.00
C LYS A 38 -6.51 8.41 -9.87
N ARG A 39 -5.67 9.42 -10.09
CA ARG A 39 -4.41 9.25 -10.83
C ARG A 39 -3.49 8.27 -10.10
N LEU A 40 -3.33 8.42 -8.79
CA LEU A 40 -2.50 7.52 -8.00
C LEU A 40 -2.98 6.07 -8.07
N HIS A 41 -4.28 5.83 -8.05
CA HIS A 41 -4.84 4.49 -8.22
C HIS A 41 -4.46 3.88 -9.58
N GLY A 42 -4.57 4.66 -10.66
CA GLY A 42 -4.14 4.23 -12.00
C GLY A 42 -2.63 4.03 -12.16
N GLU A 43 -1.82 4.51 -11.22
CA GLU A 43 -0.36 4.39 -11.19
C GLU A 43 0.14 3.44 -10.08
N ALA A 44 -0.76 2.87 -9.29
CA ALA A 44 -0.43 2.12 -8.07
C ALA A 44 0.12 0.72 -8.37
N THR A 45 1.44 0.60 -8.44
CA THR A 45 2.14 -0.67 -8.74
C THR A 45 2.83 -1.32 -7.53
N THR A 46 2.73 -0.71 -6.34
CA THR A 46 3.33 -1.21 -5.09
C THR A 46 2.31 -1.23 -3.96
N LEU A 47 2.55 -2.06 -2.94
CA LEU A 47 1.67 -2.20 -1.78
C LEU A 47 1.27 -0.85 -1.16
N PHE A 48 2.26 -0.01 -0.81
CA PHE A 48 1.98 1.29 -0.18
C PHE A 48 1.18 2.22 -1.09
N ARG A 49 1.39 2.18 -2.41
CA ARG A 49 0.63 2.99 -3.36
C ARG A 49 -0.81 2.51 -3.50
N VAL A 50 -1.01 1.19 -3.51
CA VAL A 50 -2.34 0.60 -3.54
C VAL A 50 -3.09 0.96 -2.26
N VAL A 51 -2.50 0.71 -1.08
CA VAL A 51 -3.10 1.06 0.22
C VAL A 51 -3.41 2.55 0.29
N GLU A 52 -2.45 3.43 -0.06
CA GLU A 52 -2.68 4.87 -0.09
C GLU A 52 -3.85 5.26 -1.00
N ALA A 53 -3.86 4.76 -2.24
CA ALA A 53 -4.83 5.19 -3.24
C ALA A 53 -6.23 4.65 -2.96
N THR A 54 -6.36 3.35 -2.68
CA THR A 54 -7.67 2.70 -2.50
C THR A 54 -8.34 3.18 -1.22
N PHE A 55 -7.64 3.22 -0.08
CA PHE A 55 -8.23 3.68 1.17
C PHE A 55 -8.59 5.15 1.14
N SER A 56 -7.74 6.00 0.56
CA SER A 56 -8.04 7.43 0.46
C SER A 56 -9.24 7.70 -0.45
N LEU A 57 -9.35 6.98 -1.59
CA LEU A 57 -10.54 7.06 -2.45
C LEU A 57 -11.80 6.61 -1.72
N ALA A 58 -11.72 5.48 -1.00
CA ALA A 58 -12.85 4.96 -0.24
C ALA A 58 -13.27 5.94 0.87
N ALA A 59 -12.32 6.46 1.66
CA ALA A 59 -12.60 7.46 2.69
C ALA A 59 -13.22 8.75 2.11
N ILE A 60 -12.73 9.23 0.94
CA ILE A 60 -13.32 10.38 0.24
C ILE A 60 -14.77 10.07 -0.18
N GLY A 61 -15.02 8.93 -0.83
CA GLY A 61 -16.34 8.59 -1.33
C GLY A 61 -17.35 8.29 -0.21
N LEU A 62 -16.92 7.67 0.89
CA LEU A 62 -17.75 7.39 2.06
C LEU A 62 -18.12 8.67 2.81
N ARG A 63 -17.17 9.60 2.98
CA ARG A 63 -17.44 10.88 3.67
C ARG A 63 -18.29 11.84 2.82
N HIS A 64 -18.06 11.87 1.50
CA HIS A 64 -18.68 12.85 0.60
C HIS A 64 -19.60 12.15 -0.38
N SER A 65 -20.89 12.02 -0.04
CA SER A 65 -21.90 11.31 -0.85
C SER A 65 -21.94 11.73 -2.32
N ARG A 66 -21.74 13.02 -2.62
CA ARG A 66 -21.65 13.56 -3.99
C ARG A 66 -20.47 13.03 -4.82
N LEU A 67 -19.41 12.56 -4.16
CA LEU A 67 -18.19 12.02 -4.78
C LEU A 67 -18.20 10.49 -4.80
N ALA A 68 -19.17 9.85 -4.13
CA ALA A 68 -19.19 8.41 -3.91
C ALA A 68 -19.17 7.62 -5.23
N ALA A 69 -20.00 8.00 -6.21
CA ALA A 69 -20.07 7.30 -7.49
C ALA A 69 -18.76 7.40 -8.29
N GLU A 70 -18.07 8.54 -8.23
CA GLU A 70 -16.78 8.72 -8.91
C GLU A 70 -15.65 7.97 -8.22
N ALA A 71 -15.64 7.97 -6.87
CA ALA A 71 -14.72 7.16 -6.08
C ALA A 71 -14.92 5.66 -6.38
N GLU A 72 -16.16 5.19 -6.36
CA GLU A 72 -16.51 3.79 -6.64
C GLU A 72 -16.06 3.34 -8.02
N LYS A 73 -16.37 4.13 -9.06
CA LYS A 73 -15.94 3.87 -10.43
C LYS A 73 -14.42 3.65 -10.52
N THR A 74 -13.67 4.40 -9.73
CA THR A 74 -12.21 4.28 -9.69
C THR A 74 -11.78 3.04 -8.91
N LEU A 75 -12.38 2.77 -7.75
CA LEU A 75 -12.07 1.62 -6.91
C LEU A 75 -12.32 0.27 -7.60
N ILE A 76 -13.33 0.18 -8.48
CA ILE A 76 -13.60 -1.05 -9.25
C ILE A 76 -12.71 -1.19 -10.49
N SER A 77 -11.95 -0.16 -10.85
CA SER A 77 -11.07 -0.21 -12.02
C SER A 77 -9.87 -1.12 -11.74
N PRO A 78 -9.38 -1.91 -12.71
CA PRO A 78 -8.21 -2.75 -12.51
C PRO A 78 -6.97 -1.94 -12.11
N LEU A 79 -6.15 -2.50 -11.22
CA LEU A 79 -4.84 -1.95 -10.91
C LEU A 79 -3.87 -2.14 -12.09
N PRO A 80 -2.88 -1.25 -12.27
CA PRO A 80 -1.81 -1.49 -13.21
C PRO A 80 -0.97 -2.71 -12.80
N ARG A 81 -0.31 -3.34 -13.78
CA ARG A 81 0.60 -4.47 -13.51
C ARG A 81 1.77 -4.01 -12.65
N SER A 82 1.96 -4.70 -11.53
CA SER A 82 3.11 -4.55 -10.66
C SER A 82 4.36 -5.18 -11.26
N VAL A 83 5.51 -4.73 -10.78
CA VAL A 83 6.82 -5.28 -11.16
C VAL A 83 7.19 -6.53 -10.35
N GLY A 84 6.44 -6.84 -9.28
CA GLY A 84 6.72 -7.95 -8.35
C GLY A 84 6.26 -9.33 -8.82
N GLY A 85 5.81 -9.46 -10.06
CA GLY A 85 5.32 -10.72 -10.63
C GLY A 85 3.85 -11.05 -10.27
N GLU A 86 3.36 -12.19 -10.76
CA GLU A 86 1.95 -12.56 -10.71
C GLU A 86 1.42 -12.77 -9.29
N MET A 87 2.20 -13.41 -8.41
CA MET A 87 1.79 -13.64 -7.02
C MET A 87 1.63 -12.32 -6.27
N TYR A 88 2.56 -11.39 -6.44
CA TYR A 88 2.48 -10.06 -5.82
C TYR A 88 1.29 -9.28 -6.38
N GLN A 89 1.02 -9.37 -7.68
CA GLN A 89 -0.17 -8.76 -8.28
C GLN A 89 -1.47 -9.26 -7.64
N LYS A 90 -1.60 -10.57 -7.41
CA LYS A 90 -2.80 -11.15 -6.76
C LYS A 90 -3.04 -10.57 -5.36
N ILE A 91 -1.97 -10.28 -4.61
CA ILE A 91 -2.07 -9.64 -3.29
C ILE A 91 -2.61 -8.21 -3.44
N LEU A 92 -2.06 -7.42 -4.37
CA LEU A 92 -2.52 -6.04 -4.62
C LEU A 92 -3.98 -6.00 -5.08
N ASP A 93 -4.37 -6.90 -5.99
CA ASP A 93 -5.74 -7.00 -6.48
C ASP A 93 -6.70 -7.42 -5.36
N HIS A 94 -6.28 -8.31 -4.46
CA HIS A 94 -7.07 -8.72 -3.31
C HIS A 94 -7.35 -7.55 -2.37
N ILE A 95 -6.32 -6.74 -2.07
CA ILE A 95 -6.42 -5.50 -1.28
C ILE A 95 -7.43 -4.53 -1.89
N ALA A 96 -7.29 -4.21 -3.18
CA ALA A 96 -8.20 -3.28 -3.85
C ALA A 96 -9.64 -3.80 -3.86
N LYS A 97 -9.81 -5.10 -4.10
CA LYS A 97 -11.12 -5.75 -4.07
C LYS A 97 -11.76 -5.71 -2.69
N GLU A 98 -11.00 -5.96 -1.63
CA GLU A 98 -11.50 -5.89 -0.25
C GLU A 98 -11.96 -4.48 0.10
N VAL A 99 -11.14 -3.46 -0.18
CA VAL A 99 -11.51 -2.05 0.04
C VAL A 99 -12.75 -1.65 -0.77
N SER A 100 -12.83 -2.06 -2.03
CA SER A 100 -14.00 -1.81 -2.88
C SER A 100 -15.27 -2.50 -2.37
N LEU A 101 -15.15 -3.71 -1.82
CA LEU A 101 -16.27 -4.40 -1.20
C LEU A 101 -16.72 -3.70 0.08
N THR A 102 -15.80 -3.39 0.99
CA THR A 102 -16.09 -2.64 2.22
C THR A 102 -16.76 -1.31 1.89
N PHE A 103 -16.23 -0.57 0.91
CA PHE A 103 -16.83 0.68 0.44
C PHE A 103 -18.31 0.52 0.05
N ARG A 104 -18.64 -0.50 -0.76
CA ARG A 104 -20.01 -0.74 -1.22
C ARG A 104 -20.93 -1.15 -0.09
N VAL A 105 -20.51 -2.12 0.73
CA VAL A 105 -21.29 -2.59 1.87
C VAL A 105 -21.57 -1.44 2.84
N THR A 106 -20.58 -0.64 3.19
CA THR A 106 -20.76 0.52 4.08
C THR A 106 -21.70 1.58 3.50
N ARG A 107 -21.76 1.74 2.19
CA ARG A 107 -22.72 2.68 1.58
C ARG A 107 -24.17 2.20 1.71
N GLU A 108 -24.38 0.89 1.70
CA GLU A 108 -25.69 0.28 1.86
C GLU A 108 -26.08 0.15 3.34
N GLU A 109 -25.10 -0.22 4.18
CA GLU A 109 -25.23 -0.46 5.61
C GLU A 109 -24.07 0.23 6.37
N PRO A 110 -24.22 1.52 6.73
CA PRO A 110 -23.14 2.33 7.33
C PRO A 110 -22.51 1.72 8.59
N ASP A 111 -23.33 1.05 9.41
CA ASP A 111 -22.94 0.54 10.72
C ASP A 111 -22.53 -0.95 10.67
N PHE A 112 -22.45 -1.55 9.47
CA PHE A 112 -22.16 -2.99 9.29
C PHE A 112 -20.88 -3.45 10.00
N MET A 113 -19.85 -2.60 10.04
CA MET A 113 -18.57 -2.93 10.66
C MET A 113 -18.50 -2.58 12.14
N ASP A 114 -19.48 -1.87 12.72
CA ASP A 114 -19.40 -1.39 14.11
C ASP A 114 -19.20 -2.50 15.13
N PRO A 115 -19.95 -3.63 15.10
CA PRO A 115 -19.72 -4.72 16.05
C PRO A 115 -18.31 -5.31 15.95
N VAL A 116 -17.76 -5.37 14.74
CA VAL A 116 -16.41 -5.91 14.49
C VAL A 116 -15.35 -4.91 14.97
N HIS A 117 -15.52 -3.62 14.67
CA HIS A 117 -14.62 -2.56 15.13
C HIS A 117 -14.57 -2.52 16.65
N LEU A 118 -15.73 -2.48 17.32
CA LEU A 118 -15.83 -2.50 18.78
C LEU A 118 -15.15 -3.73 19.37
N LYS A 119 -15.36 -4.91 18.78
CA LYS A 119 -14.71 -6.15 19.23
C LYS A 119 -13.20 -6.07 19.11
N VAL A 120 -12.67 -5.56 17.99
CA VAL A 120 -11.23 -5.41 17.80
C VAL A 120 -10.65 -4.36 18.76
N GLY A 121 -11.30 -3.21 18.89
CA GLY A 121 -10.91 -2.17 19.84
C GLY A 121 -10.88 -2.66 21.29
N GLY A 122 -11.89 -3.44 21.69
CA GLY A 122 -11.97 -4.07 23.00
C GLY A 122 -10.81 -5.05 23.25
N LYS A 123 -10.47 -5.88 22.25
CA LYS A 123 -9.30 -6.78 22.33
C LYS A 123 -8.00 -6.01 22.52
N LEU A 124 -7.78 -4.96 21.75
CA LEU A 124 -6.60 -4.11 21.87
C LEU A 124 -6.55 -3.46 23.26
N ALA A 125 -7.68 -3.01 23.80
CA ALA A 125 -7.74 -2.40 25.12
C ALA A 125 -7.37 -3.39 26.22
N VAL A 126 -7.90 -4.63 26.18
CA VAL A 126 -7.57 -5.68 27.15
C VAL A 126 -6.10 -6.09 27.04
N GLN A 127 -5.54 -6.16 25.84
CA GLN A 127 -4.11 -6.43 25.65
C GLN A 127 -3.25 -5.33 26.28
N LEU A 128 -3.57 -4.06 26.02
CA LEU A 128 -2.83 -2.91 26.56
C LEU A 128 -3.06 -2.70 28.06
N ALA A 129 -4.17 -3.20 28.61
CA ALA A 129 -4.47 -3.12 30.05
C ALA A 129 -3.40 -3.81 30.92
N ALA A 130 -2.62 -4.74 30.37
CA ALA A 130 -1.46 -5.31 31.05
C ALA A 130 -0.42 -4.25 31.44
N CYS A 131 -0.29 -3.19 30.63
CA CYS A 131 0.59 -2.05 30.86
C CYS A 131 -0.04 -0.96 31.76
N ALA A 132 -1.29 -1.15 32.22
CA ALA A 132 -1.96 -0.19 33.08
C ALA A 132 -1.38 -0.21 34.51
N LYS A 133 -1.21 0.99 35.09
CA LYS A 133 -0.79 1.18 36.48
C LYS A 133 -1.67 0.37 37.46
N PRO A 134 -1.13 -0.10 38.59
CA PRO A 134 -1.93 -0.76 39.63
C PRO A 134 -3.10 0.13 40.07
N GLY A 135 -4.31 -0.44 40.11
CA GLY A 135 -5.54 0.28 40.48
C GLY A 135 -6.11 1.20 39.38
N SER A 136 -5.50 1.24 38.19
CA SER A 136 -6.05 1.98 37.05
C SER A 136 -7.44 1.47 36.68
N ARG A 137 -8.35 2.39 36.37
CA ARG A 137 -9.69 2.06 35.84
C ARG A 137 -9.65 1.50 34.41
N PHE A 138 -8.51 1.62 33.73
CA PHE A 138 -8.30 1.10 32.39
C PHE A 138 -7.70 -0.31 32.39
N LYS A 139 -7.69 -0.98 33.54
CA LYS A 139 -7.24 -2.36 33.69
C LYS A 139 -8.34 -3.36 33.28
N PHE A 140 -8.77 -3.27 32.03
CA PHE A 140 -9.84 -4.10 31.48
C PHE A 140 -9.44 -5.58 31.41
N THR A 141 -10.36 -6.47 31.78
CA THR A 141 -10.20 -7.93 31.66
C THR A 141 -11.19 -8.55 30.67
N ASN A 142 -12.25 -7.81 30.31
CA ASN A 142 -13.23 -8.18 29.31
C ASN A 142 -13.33 -7.05 28.27
N GLU A 143 -13.49 -7.45 27.01
CA GLU A 143 -13.65 -6.55 25.87
C GLU A 143 -14.95 -5.74 25.97
N ASP A 144 -15.99 -6.31 26.59
CA ASP A 144 -17.31 -5.68 26.71
C ASP A 144 -17.35 -4.56 27.79
N ASP A 145 -16.34 -4.50 28.67
CA ASP A 145 -16.22 -3.46 29.71
C ASP A 145 -15.50 -2.20 29.18
N VAL A 146 -14.98 -2.26 27.96
CA VAL A 146 -14.17 -1.21 27.34
C VAL A 146 -15.08 -0.06 26.90
N LEU A 147 -14.67 1.17 27.23
CA LEU A 147 -15.39 2.37 26.80
C LEU A 147 -15.45 2.43 25.26
N VAL A 148 -16.65 2.68 24.72
CA VAL A 148 -16.90 2.71 23.27
C VAL A 148 -15.92 3.62 22.52
N ASP A 149 -15.75 4.87 22.97
CA ASP A 149 -14.84 5.83 22.33
C ASP A 149 -13.38 5.34 22.34
N LEU A 150 -12.98 4.64 23.41
CA LEU A 150 -11.65 4.07 23.51
C LEU A 150 -11.47 2.91 22.52
N ALA A 151 -12.46 2.03 22.41
CA ALA A 151 -12.45 0.92 21.45
C ALA A 151 -12.35 1.43 20.00
N TYR A 152 -13.08 2.48 19.66
CA TYR A 152 -13.00 3.09 18.33
C TYR A 152 -11.64 3.73 18.03
N ALA A 153 -11.07 4.46 19.00
CA ALA A 153 -9.81 5.21 18.82
C ALA A 153 -8.57 4.30 18.80
N LEU A 154 -8.58 3.17 19.50
CA LEU A 154 -7.40 2.31 19.70
C LEU A 154 -6.74 1.84 18.40
N PRO A 155 -7.46 1.34 17.37
CA PRO A 155 -6.86 0.96 16.10
C PRO A 155 -6.05 2.08 15.41
N CYS A 156 -6.39 3.35 15.64
CA CYS A 156 -5.66 4.51 15.11
C CYS A 156 -4.40 4.86 15.91
N ASN A 157 -4.13 4.18 17.02
CA ASN A 157 -3.06 4.48 17.98
C ASN A 157 -2.09 3.33 18.19
N ILE A 158 -2.26 2.19 17.51
CA ILE A 158 -1.30 1.08 17.55
C ILE A 158 -0.18 1.25 16.51
N ALA A 159 0.99 0.71 16.85
CA ALA A 159 2.19 0.74 16.01
C ALA A 159 2.39 -0.56 15.18
N HIS A 160 1.33 -1.35 14.98
CA HIS A 160 1.41 -2.55 14.15
C HIS A 160 1.67 -2.18 12.68
N GLU A 161 2.49 -3.00 12.02
CA GLU A 161 2.76 -2.87 10.60
C GLU A 161 1.73 -3.62 9.76
N PHE A 162 1.39 -3.12 8.58
CA PHE A 162 0.45 -3.79 7.66
C PHE A 162 1.12 -4.39 6.42
N ALA A 163 2.44 -4.30 6.36
CA ALA A 163 3.26 -4.56 5.19
C ALA A 163 3.60 -6.06 5.03
N GLY A 164 3.88 -6.73 6.14
CA GLY A 164 4.21 -8.15 6.25
C GLY A 164 3.07 -9.01 6.80
N GLU A 165 2.11 -8.43 7.51
CA GLU A 165 0.99 -9.16 8.11
C GLU A 165 -0.37 -8.82 7.51
N TRP A 166 -0.93 -9.77 6.74
CA TRP A 166 -2.26 -9.65 6.12
C TRP A 166 -3.38 -9.30 7.11
N LYS A 167 -3.32 -9.82 8.34
CA LYS A 167 -4.35 -9.55 9.37
C LYS A 167 -4.39 -8.07 9.76
N ASN A 168 -3.24 -7.39 9.72
CA ASN A 168 -3.14 -5.97 10.04
C ASN A 168 -3.72 -5.10 8.93
N PHE A 169 -3.69 -5.58 7.69
CA PHE A 169 -4.44 -4.96 6.59
C PHE A 169 -5.96 -5.03 6.82
N GLN A 170 -6.48 -6.19 7.24
CA GLN A 170 -7.92 -6.37 7.53
C GLN A 170 -8.40 -5.44 8.66
N LEU A 171 -7.53 -5.11 9.61
CA LEU A 171 -7.85 -4.11 10.63
C LEU A 171 -8.16 -2.74 10.00
N MET A 172 -7.39 -2.34 8.99
CA MET A 172 -7.64 -1.06 8.31
C MET A 172 -8.99 -1.06 7.61
N THR A 173 -9.40 -2.18 6.98
CA THR A 173 -10.70 -2.27 6.29
C THR A 173 -11.87 -2.26 7.28
N VAL A 174 -11.73 -2.87 8.46
CA VAL A 174 -12.72 -2.80 9.55
C VAL A 174 -12.91 -1.37 10.05
N VAL A 175 -11.83 -0.60 10.16
CA VAL A 175 -11.85 0.77 10.72
C VAL A 175 -12.36 1.81 9.71
N LEU A 176 -12.24 1.52 8.41
CA LEU A 176 -12.52 2.46 7.32
C LEU A 176 -13.93 3.12 7.37
N PRO A 177 -15.03 2.41 7.68
CA PRO A 177 -16.37 3.02 7.77
C PRO A 177 -16.45 4.13 8.82
N TRP A 178 -16.07 3.81 10.05
CA TRP A 178 -16.00 4.79 11.14
C TRP A 178 -15.00 5.90 10.84
N LEU A 179 -13.83 5.57 10.28
CA LEU A 179 -12.80 6.55 9.92
C LEU A 179 -13.33 7.61 8.95
N ALA A 180 -14.22 7.21 8.02
CA ALA A 180 -14.80 8.14 7.06
C ALA A 180 -15.70 9.19 7.72
N THR A 181 -16.31 8.90 8.88
CA THR A 181 -17.24 9.80 9.58
C THR A 181 -16.63 10.45 10.83
N ALA A 182 -15.56 9.88 11.40
CA ALA A 182 -14.91 10.36 12.62
C ALA A 182 -14.42 11.81 12.54
N GLU A 183 -14.51 12.54 13.65
CA GLU A 183 -13.85 13.82 13.84
C GLU A 183 -12.38 13.63 14.26
N ALA A 184 -11.58 14.70 14.13
CA ALA A 184 -10.13 14.63 14.32
C ALA A 184 -9.76 14.15 15.73
N GLU A 185 -10.47 14.64 16.74
CA GLU A 185 -10.25 14.35 18.16
C GLU A 185 -10.50 12.88 18.48
N GLN A 186 -11.43 12.23 17.77
CA GLN A 186 -11.79 10.82 17.98
C GLN A 186 -10.69 9.86 17.50
N LEU A 187 -9.70 10.33 16.74
CA LEU A 187 -8.56 9.53 16.30
C LEU A 187 -7.48 9.35 17.38
N TYR A 188 -7.61 10.05 18.51
CA TYR A 188 -6.60 10.10 19.57
C TYR A 188 -7.15 9.53 20.87
N LEU A 189 -6.27 8.87 21.62
CA LEU A 189 -6.61 8.37 22.95
C LEU A 189 -6.75 9.53 23.95
N PRO A 190 -7.67 9.43 24.92
CA PRO A 190 -7.78 10.42 25.98
C PRO A 190 -6.46 10.55 26.76
N ALA A 191 -6.11 11.78 27.19
CA ALA A 191 -4.90 12.03 27.95
C ALA A 191 -4.83 11.21 29.25
N GLU A 192 -5.97 11.02 29.91
CA GLU A 192 -6.10 10.19 31.12
C GLU A 192 -5.69 8.73 30.83
N TYR A 193 -6.14 8.16 29.70
CA TYR A 193 -5.76 6.82 29.27
C TYR A 193 -4.24 6.71 29.05
N LEU A 194 -3.65 7.65 28.29
CA LEU A 194 -2.21 7.68 28.03
C LEU A 194 -1.36 7.86 29.29
N SER A 195 -1.90 8.53 30.32
CA SER A 195 -1.21 8.73 31.59
C SER A 195 -1.20 7.48 32.47
N GLU A 196 -2.16 6.57 32.28
CA GLU A 196 -2.36 5.36 33.09
C GLU A 196 -1.88 4.08 32.41
N VAL A 197 -1.99 4.03 31.09
CA VAL A 197 -1.58 2.90 30.24
C VAL A 197 -0.35 3.32 29.45
N GLN A 198 0.82 2.91 29.94
CA GLN A 198 2.09 3.24 29.33
C GLN A 198 2.73 1.98 28.77
N TYR A 199 2.66 1.84 27.45
CA TYR A 199 3.42 0.83 26.75
C TYR A 199 4.90 1.24 26.76
N ALA A 200 5.73 0.46 27.46
CA ALA A 200 7.17 0.60 27.38
C ALA A 200 7.62 0.03 26.02
N TYR A 201 7.98 0.93 25.12
CA TYR A 201 8.44 0.55 23.79
C TYR A 201 9.88 0.04 23.87
N GLU A 202 10.10 -1.19 23.42
CA GLU A 202 11.42 -1.81 23.40
C GLU A 202 11.98 -1.86 21.97
N ILE A 203 13.29 -1.98 21.83
CA ILE A 203 13.93 -2.05 20.50
C ILE A 203 13.42 -3.22 19.65
N ASP A 204 13.05 -4.32 20.31
CA ASP A 204 12.52 -5.51 19.65
C ASP A 204 11.15 -5.25 19.00
N ASP A 205 10.41 -4.23 19.43
CA ASP A 205 9.17 -3.80 18.79
C ASP A 205 9.40 -3.07 17.46
N VAL A 206 10.61 -2.52 17.25
CA VAL A 206 10.99 -1.84 16.00
C VAL A 206 11.38 -2.84 14.92
N MET A 207 11.97 -3.97 15.33
CA MET A 207 12.62 -4.91 14.42
C MET A 207 11.65 -5.52 13.39
N PRO A 208 10.40 -5.91 13.74
CA PRO A 208 9.41 -6.32 12.76
C PRO A 208 9.12 -5.26 11.70
N LEU A 209 9.00 -3.99 12.10
CA LEU A 209 8.77 -2.87 11.19
C LEU A 209 9.91 -2.79 10.15
N LEU A 210 11.15 -2.75 10.62
CA LEU A 210 12.32 -2.62 9.74
C LEU A 210 12.49 -3.82 8.79
N ARG A 211 12.17 -5.04 9.27
CA ARG A 211 12.22 -6.24 8.42
C ARG A 211 11.16 -6.19 7.33
N ALA A 212 9.92 -5.85 7.67
CA ALA A 212 8.85 -5.68 6.69
C ALA A 212 9.20 -4.64 5.63
N PHE A 213 9.79 -3.51 6.04
CA PHE A 213 10.29 -2.49 5.12
C PHE A 213 11.36 -3.02 4.17
N ARG A 214 12.40 -3.66 4.71
CA ARG A 214 13.48 -4.23 3.91
C ARG A 214 12.92 -5.23 2.90
N ASP A 215 12.00 -6.09 3.32
CA ASP A 215 11.45 -7.13 2.47
C ASP A 215 10.58 -6.51 1.37
N ILE A 216 9.81 -5.46 1.63
CA ILE A 216 9.09 -4.72 0.58
C ILE A 216 10.04 -4.00 -0.37
N GLU A 217 11.06 -3.33 0.15
CA GLU A 217 12.05 -2.63 -0.68
C GLU A 217 12.85 -3.60 -1.54
N ALA A 218 13.10 -4.82 -1.07
CA ALA A 218 13.74 -5.86 -1.88
C ALA A 218 12.91 -6.26 -3.12
N HIS A 219 11.58 -6.10 -3.06
CA HIS A 219 10.68 -6.33 -4.19
C HIS A 219 10.35 -5.05 -4.97
N ALA A 220 10.80 -3.88 -4.52
CA ALA A 220 10.67 -2.66 -5.28
C ALA A 220 11.53 -2.77 -6.55
N PRO A 221 11.08 -2.21 -7.69
CA PRO A 221 11.94 -2.14 -8.86
C PRO A 221 13.18 -1.37 -8.44
N GLY A 222 14.36 -1.99 -8.59
CA GLY A 222 15.63 -1.36 -8.28
C GLY A 222 15.67 0.03 -8.91
N PRO A 223 16.39 1.01 -8.29
CA PRO A 223 16.42 2.37 -8.78
C PRO A 223 16.70 2.31 -10.28
N THR A 224 15.71 2.71 -11.09
CA THR A 224 15.87 2.75 -12.52
C THR A 224 16.94 3.79 -12.71
N ARG A 225 18.18 3.35 -12.96
CA ARG A 225 19.29 4.24 -13.21
C ARG A 225 18.80 5.06 -14.38
N SER A 226 18.45 6.32 -14.14
CA SER A 226 18.01 7.19 -15.21
C SER A 226 19.16 7.14 -16.18
N THR A 227 18.97 6.49 -17.33
CA THR A 227 19.91 6.64 -18.43
C THR A 227 19.98 8.14 -18.60
N PRO A 228 21.14 8.76 -18.34
CA PRO A 228 21.22 10.21 -18.27
C PRO A 228 20.62 10.69 -19.57
N LYS A 229 19.48 11.41 -19.48
CA LYS A 229 18.69 11.90 -20.63
C LYS A 229 19.72 12.43 -21.61
N GLY A 230 19.94 11.66 -22.69
CA GLY A 230 21.24 11.60 -23.38
C GLY A 230 21.94 12.92 -23.30
N SER A 231 23.02 13.00 -22.51
CA SER A 231 23.72 14.27 -22.24
C SER A 231 23.73 15.05 -23.53
N ALA A 232 23.08 16.23 -23.55
CA ALA A 232 22.73 16.93 -24.78
C ALA A 232 23.89 16.79 -25.76
N ARG A 233 23.68 16.41 -27.01
CA ARG A 233 24.72 15.89 -27.96
C ARG A 233 26.09 16.60 -27.90
N ASN A 234 26.14 17.87 -27.48
CA ASN A 234 27.35 18.69 -27.29
C ASN A 234 27.89 18.86 -25.85
N ALA A 235 27.26 18.30 -24.82
CA ALA A 235 27.69 18.33 -23.42
C ALA A 235 28.88 17.38 -23.18
N PRO A 236 29.68 17.60 -22.13
CA PRO A 236 30.74 16.68 -21.72
C PRO A 236 30.20 15.26 -21.50
N CYS A 237 30.94 14.26 -21.96
CA CYS A 237 30.52 12.87 -21.91
C CYS A 237 30.50 12.36 -20.45
N PRO A 238 29.41 11.68 -20.02
CA PRO A 238 29.26 11.22 -18.63
C PRO A 238 30.26 10.11 -18.21
N CYS A 239 31.05 9.55 -19.14
CA CYS A 239 32.10 8.58 -18.81
C CYS A 239 33.38 9.22 -18.23
N GLY A 240 33.42 10.55 -18.08
CA GLY A 240 34.57 11.24 -17.49
C GLY A 240 35.72 11.55 -18.46
N SER A 241 35.55 11.30 -19.76
CA SER A 241 36.60 11.52 -20.77
C SER A 241 36.87 12.99 -21.12
N GLY A 242 36.02 13.93 -20.67
CA GLY A 242 36.13 15.36 -20.97
C GLY A 242 35.74 15.77 -22.39
N VAL A 243 35.52 14.82 -23.32
CA VAL A 243 35.07 15.09 -24.70
C VAL A 243 33.54 15.16 -24.81
N LYS A 244 33.01 15.80 -25.86
CA LYS A 244 31.56 15.90 -26.10
C LYS A 244 30.94 14.52 -26.32
N TYR A 245 29.77 14.25 -25.74
CA TYR A 245 29.07 12.95 -25.80
C TYR A 245 28.96 12.36 -27.21
N LYS A 246 28.62 13.17 -28.21
CA LYS A 246 28.51 12.73 -29.62
C LYS A 246 29.79 12.19 -30.26
N ARG A 247 30.94 12.49 -29.68
CA ARG A 247 32.25 12.04 -30.16
C ARG A 247 32.84 10.91 -29.30
N CYS A 248 32.07 10.43 -28.31
CA CYS A 248 32.55 9.43 -27.35
C CYS A 248 31.53 8.29 -27.26
N CYS A 249 30.78 8.19 -26.16
CA CYS A 249 29.86 7.08 -25.92
C CYS A 249 28.78 6.94 -26.98
N ALA A 250 28.33 8.03 -27.63
CA ALA A 250 27.31 7.94 -28.69
C ALA A 250 27.76 7.13 -29.92
N LEU A 251 29.07 7.12 -30.22
CA LEU A 251 29.63 6.32 -31.33
C LEU A 251 29.70 4.83 -30.97
N LYS A 252 29.88 4.52 -29.68
CA LYS A 252 29.92 3.13 -29.21
C LYS A 252 28.54 2.49 -29.25
N THR A 253 27.49 3.21 -28.88
CA THR A 253 26.11 2.71 -29.02
C THR A 253 25.71 2.50 -30.48
N ALA A 254 26.15 3.37 -31.41
CA ALA A 254 25.85 3.21 -32.83
C ALA A 254 26.62 2.07 -33.52
N ALA A 255 27.69 1.56 -32.90
CA ALA A 255 28.42 0.39 -33.40
C ALA A 255 27.74 -0.92 -32.98
N VAL A 256 27.12 -0.96 -31.79
CA VAL A 256 26.43 -2.15 -31.27
C VAL A 256 25.16 -2.46 -32.08
N GLU A 257 24.47 -1.45 -32.60
CA GLU A 257 23.26 -1.64 -33.44
C GLU A 257 23.56 -2.17 -34.85
N LYS A 258 24.83 -2.27 -35.27
CA LYS A 258 25.20 -2.76 -36.61
C LYS A 258 25.62 -4.21 -36.67
N ASP A 259 25.90 -4.83 -35.52
CA ASP A 259 26.37 -6.22 -35.46
C ASP A 259 25.22 -7.23 -35.21
N GLU A 260 23.99 -6.77 -34.97
CA GLU A 260 22.83 -7.66 -34.70
C GLU A 260 22.00 -8.02 -35.96
N ASP A 261 22.28 -7.44 -37.13
CA ASP A 261 21.50 -7.66 -38.37
C ASP A 261 22.18 -8.57 -39.41
N ASP A 262 23.39 -9.11 -39.15
CA ASP A 262 24.18 -9.88 -40.14
C ASP A 262 24.21 -11.42 -39.91
N ASP A 263 23.43 -11.96 -38.97
CA ASP A 263 23.33 -13.42 -38.70
C ASP A 263 22.00 -14.05 -39.18
N GLU A 264 21.55 -13.75 -40.41
CA GLU A 264 20.56 -14.60 -41.13
C GLU A 264 21.28 -15.46 -42.19
N GLU A 265 21.72 -16.66 -41.80
CA GLU A 265 22.07 -17.72 -42.74
C GLU A 265 20.89 -18.70 -42.90
N PRO A 266 20.42 -19.01 -44.12
CA PRO A 266 19.27 -19.89 -44.33
C PRO A 266 19.74 -21.34 -44.46
N CYS A 267 19.33 -22.22 -43.53
CA CYS A 267 19.50 -23.66 -43.72
C CYS A 267 18.15 -24.35 -43.89
N ALA A 268 17.75 -24.50 -45.15
CA ALA A 268 16.67 -25.36 -45.57
C ALA A 268 17.10 -26.84 -45.56
N ALA A 269 16.13 -27.68 -45.20
CA ALA A 269 15.96 -29.10 -45.54
C ALA A 269 16.93 -30.13 -44.95
N LEU A 270 16.38 -31.07 -44.17
CA LEU A 270 16.27 -32.48 -44.58
C LEU A 270 15.15 -33.16 -43.78
N ALA A 271 14.26 -33.82 -44.51
CA ALA A 271 13.18 -34.67 -44.03
C ALA A 271 13.71 -36.05 -43.61
N ALA A 272 13.09 -36.68 -42.60
CA ALA A 272 12.90 -38.14 -42.53
C ALA A 272 11.96 -38.53 -41.37
N GLU A 273 10.79 -39.04 -41.77
CA GLU A 273 10.18 -40.31 -41.30
C GLU A 273 9.86 -40.53 -39.81
N SER A 274 8.55 -40.56 -39.52
CA SER A 274 7.96 -41.32 -38.41
C SER A 274 8.14 -42.83 -38.59
N PRO A 275 8.09 -43.60 -37.50
CA PRO A 275 6.97 -44.54 -37.39
C PRO A 275 6.30 -44.60 -36.01
N LYS A 276 5.02 -44.99 -36.08
CA LYS A 276 4.10 -45.37 -35.01
C LYS A 276 4.59 -46.63 -34.27
N GLU A 277 4.31 -46.72 -32.98
CA GLU A 277 4.04 -47.97 -32.23
C GLU A 277 3.30 -47.59 -30.92
N THR A 278 1.97 -47.78 -30.89
CA THR A 278 1.21 -48.88 -30.25
C THR A 278 0.91 -48.68 -28.76
N MET A 279 -0.39 -48.51 -28.49
CA MET A 279 -1.05 -48.84 -27.22
C MET A 279 -0.82 -50.31 -26.87
N ASP A 280 -0.59 -50.62 -25.59
CA ASP A 280 -1.38 -51.62 -24.85
C ASP A 280 -1.08 -51.63 -23.34
N GLY A 281 -2.19 -51.64 -22.58
CA GLY A 281 -2.48 -52.17 -21.23
C GLY A 281 -1.41 -52.36 -20.14
N ALA A 282 -1.65 -51.74 -18.97
CA ALA A 282 -2.08 -52.39 -17.71
C ALA A 282 -2.25 -51.35 -16.59
#